data_AF-A0A4E9FD44-F1
#
_entry.id   AF-A0A4E9FD44-F1
#
_cell.length_a   1.000
_cell.length_b   1.000
_cell.length_c   1.000
_cell.angle_alpha   90.00
_cell.angle_beta   90.00
_cell.angle_gamma   90.00
#
_symmetry.space_group_name_H-M   'P 1'
#
loop_
_entity.id
_entity.type
_entity.pdbx_description
1 polymer ?
#
loop_
_entity_poly.entity_id
_entity_poly.type
_entity_poly.pdbx_seq_one_letter_code
_entity_poly.pdbx_strand_id
1 'polypeptide(L)'
;MMVPTSKNDESVGKKDKGDVVTFQTLLAEGKQAYISGKFKEAEIKLGEAAELSVNIYGYFAVPTFDPHLYYGKTLLELARLEDGVFSNALQGIAATDEEACKQQNNEKHESIEEVKSLTEKKIAEIAEKVGNALEENADILKGKIACCHVDSFNMLEQNKKENGTDIRVDNSETDITTENNGNSTEKEQTKGYCAIESEVDDKGSSDVDDVEYLQLAWENLEVARTICDKHLEEEGWKEKKVEVLLDLADCSTDAENYKQAIDDIDACILLTESIFGEVDRRVAQAYFVKGRTHNLAKDFGNAAKVFGKSKEILEAKLGKCCDGG
;
A
#
# COMPACT_ATOMS: atom_id res chain seq x y z
N MET A 1 -23.51 -30.37 51.85
CA MET A 1 -23.85 -28.95 51.62
C MET A 1 -22.56 -28.15 51.63
N MET A 2 -22.08 -27.76 50.45
CA MET A 2 -21.05 -26.75 50.25
C MET A 2 -21.30 -26.19 48.86
N VAL A 3 -21.74 -24.93 48.79
CA VAL A 3 -21.79 -24.14 47.55
C VAL A 3 -20.61 -23.18 47.64
N PRO A 4 -19.66 -23.17 46.69
CA PRO A 4 -18.65 -22.13 46.62
C PRO A 4 -19.29 -20.87 46.03
N THR A 5 -19.32 -19.82 46.84
CA THR A 5 -19.64 -18.45 46.44
C THR A 5 -18.65 -17.95 45.39
N SER A 6 -19.19 -17.61 44.21
CA SER A 6 -18.53 -16.78 43.19
C SER A 6 -18.04 -15.48 43.83
N LYS A 7 -16.75 -15.20 43.67
CA LYS A 7 -16.15 -13.90 44.01
C LYS A 7 -15.86 -13.17 42.70
N ASN A 8 -16.57 -12.05 42.56
CA ASN A 8 -16.12 -10.80 41.98
C ASN A 8 -15.72 -10.83 40.50
N ASP A 9 -16.74 -10.75 39.66
CA ASP A 9 -16.64 -10.23 38.30
C ASP A 9 -17.25 -8.83 38.29
N GLU A 10 -16.51 -7.85 38.85
CA GLU A 10 -16.86 -6.43 38.79
C GLU A 10 -15.59 -5.61 38.59
N SER A 11 -15.12 -5.53 37.35
CA SER A 11 -14.31 -4.41 36.89
C SER A 11 -14.84 -3.90 35.54
N VAL A 12 -16.12 -3.53 35.52
CA VAL A 12 -16.65 -2.66 34.46
C VAL A 12 -16.13 -1.25 34.78
N GLY A 13 -15.14 -0.81 34.00
CA GLY A 13 -14.49 0.49 34.15
C GLY A 13 -15.49 1.63 34.24
N LYS A 14 -15.44 2.40 35.34
CA LYS A 14 -16.07 3.71 35.40
C LYS A 14 -15.35 4.58 34.37
N LYS A 15 -16.03 4.89 33.26
CA LYS A 15 -15.59 5.90 32.28
C LYS A 15 -15.25 7.18 33.05
N ASP A 16 -13.98 7.56 33.08
CA ASP A 16 -13.60 8.85 33.63
C ASP A 16 -14.20 9.92 32.72
N LYS A 17 -14.92 10.87 33.32
CA LYS A 17 -15.51 11.98 32.55
C LYS A 17 -14.42 12.85 31.93
N GLY A 18 -13.23 12.89 32.51
CA GLY A 18 -12.06 13.57 31.94
C GLY A 18 -11.66 12.96 30.60
N ASP A 19 -11.41 11.65 30.58
CA ASP A 19 -10.95 10.93 29.39
C ASP A 19 -11.94 11.02 28.23
N VAL A 20 -13.24 10.99 28.50
CA VAL A 20 -14.27 11.15 27.46
C VAL A 20 -14.22 12.54 26.81
N VAL A 21 -13.96 13.59 27.58
CA VAL A 21 -13.85 14.97 27.05
C VAL A 21 -12.56 15.15 26.26
N THR A 22 -11.45 14.61 26.76
CA THR A 22 -10.15 14.60 26.07
C THR A 22 -10.28 13.88 24.73
N PHE A 23 -10.87 12.69 24.72
CA PHE A 23 -11.16 11.92 23.51
C PHE A 23 -11.94 12.73 22.47
N GLN A 24 -13.04 13.38 22.88
CA GLN A 24 -13.85 14.18 21.97
C GLN A 24 -13.09 15.37 21.39
N THR A 25 -12.25 16.02 22.21
CA THR A 25 -11.40 17.13 21.79
C THR A 25 -10.37 16.67 20.76
N LEU A 26 -9.62 15.62 21.07
CA LEU A 26 -8.60 15.05 20.17
C LEU A 26 -9.20 14.62 18.84
N LEU A 27 -10.34 13.93 18.86
CA LEU A 27 -11.02 13.49 17.65
C LEU A 27 -11.47 14.68 16.79
N ALA A 28 -12.05 15.72 17.39
CA ALA A 28 -12.50 16.91 16.67
C ALA A 28 -11.32 17.68 16.05
N GLU A 29 -10.26 17.90 16.81
CA GLU A 29 -9.07 18.60 16.32
C GLU A 29 -8.31 17.79 15.27
N GLY A 30 -8.20 16.48 15.45
CA GLY A 30 -7.57 15.57 14.50
C GLY A 30 -8.30 15.55 13.16
N LYS A 31 -9.64 15.46 13.17
CA LYS A 31 -10.46 15.57 11.95
C LYS A 31 -10.28 16.94 11.26
N GLN A 32 -10.19 18.03 12.01
CA GLN A 32 -9.92 19.37 11.46
C GLN A 32 -8.53 19.46 10.84
N ALA A 33 -7.51 18.89 11.48
CA ALA A 33 -6.16 18.83 10.93
C ALA A 33 -6.10 18.03 9.63
N TYR A 34 -6.80 16.88 9.57
CA TYR A 34 -6.92 16.07 8.35
C TYR A 34 -7.56 16.85 7.20
N ILE A 35 -8.70 17.52 7.45
CA ILE A 35 -9.38 18.36 6.45
C ILE A 35 -8.49 19.52 5.99
N SER A 36 -7.65 20.05 6.88
CA SER A 36 -6.70 21.12 6.59
C SER A 36 -5.43 20.64 5.84
N GLY A 37 -5.30 19.33 5.56
CA GLY A 37 -4.12 18.74 4.92
C GLY A 37 -2.88 18.69 5.83
N LYS A 38 -3.05 18.90 7.14
CA LYS A 38 -1.96 18.86 8.12
C LYS A 38 -1.80 17.44 8.66
N PHE A 39 -1.38 16.52 7.79
CA PHE A 39 -1.44 15.08 8.09
C PHE A 39 -0.57 14.65 9.29
N LYS A 40 0.61 15.23 9.50
CA LYS A 40 1.41 14.92 10.71
C LYS A 40 0.77 15.42 12.01
N GLU A 41 0.04 16.55 11.99
CA GLU A 41 -0.74 17.01 13.15
C GLU A 41 -1.96 16.09 13.39
N ALA A 42 -2.60 15.66 12.31
CA ALA A 42 -3.73 14.73 12.35
C ALA A 42 -3.31 13.34 12.86
N GLU A 43 -2.13 12.85 12.46
CA GLU A 43 -1.55 11.56 12.88
C GLU A 43 -1.46 11.48 14.41
N ILE A 44 -0.84 12.48 15.02
CA ILE A 44 -0.66 12.56 16.48
C ILE A 44 -2.03 12.53 17.17
N LYS A 45 -2.94 13.46 16.79
CA LYS A 45 -4.23 13.62 17.46
C LYS A 45 -5.17 12.44 17.26
N LEU A 46 -5.21 11.89 16.05
CA LEU A 46 -6.10 10.77 15.72
C LEU A 46 -5.56 9.44 16.26
N GLY A 47 -4.23 9.26 16.32
CA GLY A 47 -3.59 8.13 16.98
C GLY A 47 -3.91 8.09 18.47
N GLU A 48 -3.72 9.22 19.17
CA GLU A 48 -4.10 9.35 20.58
C GLU A 48 -5.61 9.15 20.80
N ALA A 49 -6.46 9.69 19.91
CA ALA A 49 -7.90 9.48 19.97
C ALA A 49 -8.28 8.00 19.76
N ALA A 50 -7.59 7.29 18.87
CA ALA A 50 -7.81 5.87 18.61
C ALA A 50 -7.47 5.04 19.84
N GLU A 51 -6.28 5.21 20.41
CA GLU A 51 -5.87 4.51 21.64
C GLU A 51 -6.83 4.80 22.80
N LEU A 52 -7.15 6.07 23.04
CA LEU A 52 -8.05 6.47 24.12
C LEU A 52 -9.46 5.91 23.93
N SER A 53 -9.95 5.80 22.69
CA SER A 53 -11.24 5.19 22.40
C SER A 53 -11.28 3.69 22.74
N VAL A 54 -10.20 2.94 22.46
CA VAL A 54 -10.07 1.53 22.85
C VAL A 54 -10.07 1.41 24.37
N ASN A 55 -9.34 2.27 25.07
CA ASN A 55 -9.25 2.24 26.52
C ASN A 55 -10.60 2.55 27.21
N ILE A 56 -11.41 3.47 26.67
CA ILE A 56 -12.70 3.86 27.26
C ILE A 56 -13.83 2.90 26.88
N TYR A 57 -13.89 2.47 25.62
CA TYR A 57 -15.06 1.79 25.05
C TYR A 57 -14.80 0.34 24.62
N GLY A 58 -13.54 -0.03 24.38
CA GLY A 58 -13.13 -1.31 23.82
C GLY A 58 -12.82 -1.25 22.33
N TYR A 59 -12.08 -2.25 21.85
CA TYR A 59 -11.47 -2.26 20.51
C TYR A 59 -12.48 -2.25 19.35
N PHE A 60 -13.65 -2.85 19.52
CA PHE A 60 -14.68 -2.93 18.47
C PHE A 60 -16.00 -2.25 18.86
N ALA A 61 -15.95 -1.25 19.74
CA ALA A 61 -17.14 -0.50 20.13
C ALA A 61 -17.47 0.59 19.08
N VAL A 62 -18.74 0.97 18.96
CA VAL A 62 -19.19 2.02 18.02
C VAL A 62 -18.39 3.34 18.12
N PRO A 63 -18.09 3.90 19.32
CA PRO A 63 -17.31 5.14 19.42
C PRO A 63 -15.86 5.02 18.94
N THR A 64 -15.36 3.80 18.81
CA THR A 64 -14.00 3.46 18.35
C THR A 64 -13.88 3.53 16.81
N PHE A 65 -15.01 3.54 16.09
CA PHE A 65 -15.04 3.58 14.62
C PHE A 65 -14.37 4.81 14.01
N ASP A 66 -14.85 6.01 14.37
CA ASP A 66 -14.39 7.26 13.77
C ASP A 66 -12.89 7.50 13.97
N PRO A 67 -12.31 7.34 15.18
CA PRO A 67 -10.87 7.49 15.38
C PRO A 67 -10.04 6.59 14.48
N HIS A 68 -10.39 5.30 14.38
CA HIS A 68 -9.64 4.34 13.56
C HIS A 68 -9.80 4.62 12.06
N LEU A 69 -11.01 4.97 11.61
CA LEU A 69 -11.24 5.37 10.21
C LEU A 69 -10.35 6.56 9.84
N TYR A 70 -10.44 7.67 10.59
CA TYR A 70 -9.70 8.89 10.25
C TYR A 70 -8.20 8.74 10.46
N TYR A 71 -7.77 7.96 11.47
CA TYR A 71 -6.35 7.67 11.66
C TYR A 71 -5.81 6.86 10.48
N GLY A 72 -6.49 5.79 10.08
CA GLY A 72 -6.14 4.99 8.90
C GLY A 72 -6.04 5.81 7.61
N LYS A 73 -7.02 6.70 7.37
CA LYS A 73 -6.99 7.64 6.23
C LYS A 73 -5.82 8.62 6.29
N THR A 74 -5.46 9.08 7.49
CA THR A 74 -4.32 10.00 7.67
C THR A 74 -3.01 9.30 7.37
N LEU A 75 -2.84 8.07 7.86
CA LEU A 75 -1.64 7.25 7.63
C LEU A 75 -1.49 6.92 6.14
N LEU A 76 -2.58 6.62 5.44
CA LEU A 76 -2.56 6.41 3.99
C LEU A 76 -2.07 7.65 3.22
N GLU A 77 -2.53 8.84 3.60
CA GLU A 77 -2.03 10.08 2.99
C GLU A 77 -0.56 10.36 3.32
N LEU A 78 -0.10 9.99 4.52
CA LEU A 78 1.31 10.09 4.88
C LEU A 78 2.19 9.14 4.05
N ALA A 79 1.77 7.89 3.85
CA ALA A 79 2.45 6.95 2.96
C ALA A 79 2.60 7.52 1.55
N ARG A 80 1.51 8.06 0.98
CA ARG A 80 1.50 8.68 -0.35
C ARG A 80 2.43 9.89 -0.44
N LEU A 81 2.52 10.69 0.63
CA LEU A 81 3.44 11.83 0.68
C LEU A 81 4.90 11.39 0.70
N GLU A 82 5.21 10.32 1.43
CA GLU A 82 6.56 9.77 1.48
C GLU A 82 6.96 9.23 0.10
N ASP A 83 6.11 8.41 -0.52
CA ASP A 83 6.33 7.91 -1.88
C ASP A 83 6.43 9.02 -2.93
N GLY A 84 5.60 10.07 -2.82
CA GLY A 84 5.63 11.22 -3.71
C GLY A 84 6.89 12.08 -3.56
N VAL A 85 7.40 12.23 -2.33
CA VAL A 85 8.69 12.89 -2.07
C VAL A 85 9.83 12.05 -2.64
N PHE A 86 9.81 10.73 -2.48
CA PHE A 86 10.80 9.84 -3.08
C PHE A 86 10.76 9.91 -4.61
N SER A 87 9.58 9.90 -5.24
CA SER A 87 9.42 10.03 -6.68
C SER A 87 9.97 11.35 -7.22
N ASN A 88 9.66 12.48 -6.56
CA ASN A 88 10.18 13.80 -6.94
C ASN A 88 11.69 13.94 -6.72
N ALA A 89 12.24 13.37 -5.64
CA ALA A 89 13.67 13.37 -5.37
C ALA A 89 14.44 12.51 -6.39
N LEU A 90 13.88 11.35 -6.77
CA LEU A 90 14.44 10.50 -7.83
C LEU A 90 14.39 11.17 -9.20
N GLN A 91 13.31 11.92 -9.52
CA GLN A 91 13.23 12.72 -10.74
C GLN A 91 14.35 13.78 -10.78
N GLY A 92 14.70 14.41 -9.65
CA GLY A 92 15.81 15.37 -9.57
C GLY A 92 17.20 14.75 -9.78
N ILE A 93 17.37 13.46 -9.45
CA ILE A 93 18.61 12.71 -9.67
C ILE A 93 18.67 12.18 -11.11
N ALA A 94 17.54 11.78 -11.69
CA ALA A 94 17.44 11.36 -13.09
C ALA A 94 17.48 12.56 -14.09
N ALA A 95 17.13 13.77 -13.64
CA ALA A 95 17.12 14.97 -14.46
C ALA A 95 18.49 15.63 -14.69
N THR A 96 19.60 15.01 -14.28
CA THR A 96 20.94 15.57 -14.60
C THR A 96 21.43 15.26 -16.01
N ASP A 97 20.75 14.41 -16.80
CA ASP A 97 21.19 14.10 -18.17
C ASP A 97 20.18 14.43 -19.28
N GLU A 98 18.94 14.82 -18.98
CA GLU A 98 17.97 15.20 -20.02
C GLU A 98 17.11 16.42 -19.60
N GLU A 99 17.08 17.41 -20.50
CA GLU A 99 16.07 18.49 -20.60
C GLU A 99 16.25 19.77 -19.78
N ALA A 100 17.30 20.54 -20.11
CA ALA A 100 17.15 21.99 -20.25
C ALA A 100 16.47 22.34 -21.58
N CYS A 101 15.15 22.11 -21.70
CA CYS A 101 14.35 22.75 -22.77
C CYS A 101 12.86 22.64 -22.47
N LYS A 102 12.28 23.73 -21.91
CA LYS A 102 11.07 24.37 -22.43
C LYS A 102 10.68 25.54 -21.53
N GLN A 103 11.02 26.76 -21.98
CA GLN A 103 10.09 27.88 -21.89
C GLN A 103 10.39 28.95 -22.92
N GLN A 104 9.31 29.37 -23.58
CA GLN A 104 9.05 30.57 -24.38
C GLN A 104 9.16 30.53 -25.92
N ASN A 105 8.02 30.92 -26.50
CA ASN A 105 7.66 31.10 -27.91
C ASN A 105 8.40 32.28 -28.58
N ASN A 106 8.69 32.17 -29.88
CA ASN A 106 7.94 32.75 -31.01
C ASN A 106 8.84 33.23 -32.18
N GLU A 107 8.43 32.86 -33.40
CA GLU A 107 8.68 33.52 -34.71
C GLU A 107 10.13 33.86 -35.19
N LYS A 108 10.68 33.06 -36.12
CA LYS A 108 10.86 33.36 -37.56
C LYS A 108 11.78 32.34 -38.25
N HIS A 109 11.53 32.18 -39.54
CA HIS A 109 11.93 31.10 -40.45
C HIS A 109 13.26 31.41 -41.15
N GLU A 110 14.26 30.53 -41.09
CA GLU A 110 15.27 30.37 -42.17
C GLU A 110 16.08 29.05 -42.03
N SER A 111 16.05 28.26 -43.12
CA SER A 111 16.93 27.13 -43.53
C SER A 111 17.37 26.08 -42.49
N ILE A 112 16.66 24.95 -42.45
CA ILE A 112 16.84 23.80 -41.52
C ILE A 112 17.66 22.62 -42.11
N GLU A 113 18.19 22.69 -43.33
CA GLU A 113 18.81 21.51 -43.95
C GLU A 113 20.32 21.34 -43.70
N GLU A 114 21.08 22.41 -43.44
CA GLU A 114 22.54 22.31 -43.35
C GLU A 114 23.03 21.91 -41.93
N VAL A 115 22.26 22.24 -40.89
CA VAL A 115 22.60 21.92 -39.48
C VAL A 115 22.28 20.47 -39.11
N LYS A 116 21.25 19.85 -39.72
CA LYS A 116 20.91 18.44 -39.47
C LYS A 116 22.04 17.49 -39.90
N SER A 117 22.65 17.73 -41.07
CA SER A 117 23.72 16.85 -41.57
C SER A 117 24.98 16.85 -40.71
N LEU A 118 25.31 17.98 -40.08
CA LEU A 118 26.44 18.10 -39.14
C LEU A 118 26.16 17.41 -37.80
N THR A 119 24.89 17.28 -37.43
CA THR A 119 24.46 16.67 -36.17
C THR A 119 24.42 15.15 -36.29
N GLU A 120 23.88 14.62 -37.39
CA GLU A 120 23.84 13.17 -37.66
C GLU A 120 25.25 12.57 -37.78
N LYS A 121 26.18 13.29 -38.42
CA LYS A 121 27.56 12.82 -38.59
C LYS A 121 28.32 12.74 -37.26
N LYS A 122 28.08 13.70 -36.35
CA LYS A 122 28.67 13.70 -35.01
C LYS A 122 28.04 12.64 -34.10
N ILE A 123 26.72 12.40 -34.21
CA ILE A 123 26.04 11.33 -33.48
C ILE A 123 26.56 9.96 -33.92
N ALA A 124 26.76 9.75 -35.22
CA ALA A 124 27.35 8.51 -35.74
C ALA A 124 28.80 8.30 -35.24
N GLU A 125 29.61 9.36 -35.21
CA GLU A 125 31.00 9.28 -34.71
C GLU A 125 31.05 9.01 -33.20
N ILE A 126 30.11 9.56 -32.41
CA ILE A 126 29.99 9.28 -30.98
C ILE A 126 29.50 7.84 -30.75
N ALA A 127 28.51 7.37 -31.51
CA ALA A 127 28.02 6.00 -31.42
C ALA A 127 29.10 4.96 -31.76
N GLU A 128 29.94 5.24 -32.76
CA GLU A 128 31.08 4.39 -33.11
C GLU A 128 32.13 4.37 -32.00
N LYS A 129 32.48 5.53 -31.42
CA LYS A 129 33.42 5.61 -30.29
C LYS A 129 32.91 4.89 -29.05
N VAL A 130 31.60 4.98 -28.76
CA VAL A 130 30.97 4.28 -27.63
C VAL A 130 30.91 2.77 -27.88
N GLY A 131 30.57 2.34 -29.10
CA GLY A 131 30.58 0.94 -29.49
C GLY A 131 31.96 0.30 -29.34
N ASN A 132 33.00 0.96 -29.85
CA ASN A 132 34.39 0.50 -29.72
C ASN A 132 34.85 0.43 -28.25
N ALA A 133 34.47 1.40 -27.42
CA ALA A 133 34.81 1.39 -26.00
C ALA A 133 34.08 0.30 -25.20
N LEU A 134 32.83 -0.03 -25.57
CA LEU A 134 32.07 -1.13 -24.97
C LEU A 134 32.62 -2.50 -25.38
N GLU A 135 33.01 -2.66 -26.64
CA GLU A 135 33.61 -3.90 -27.13
C GLU A 135 35.00 -4.13 -26.51
N GLU A 136 35.84 -3.09 -26.42
CA GLU A 136 37.15 -3.16 -25.75
C GLU A 136 36.99 -3.49 -24.24
N ASN A 137 36.01 -2.90 -23.56
CA ASN A 137 35.71 -3.24 -22.16
C ASN A 137 35.16 -4.66 -21.99
N ALA A 138 34.34 -5.15 -22.93
CA ALA A 138 33.84 -6.51 -22.92
C ALA A 138 34.96 -7.55 -23.11
N ASP A 139 35.95 -7.25 -23.95
CA ASP A 139 37.12 -8.10 -24.15
C ASP A 139 38.09 -8.04 -22.96
N ILE A 140 38.25 -6.88 -22.32
CA ILE A 140 38.99 -6.76 -21.05
C ILE A 140 38.31 -7.58 -19.94
N LEU A 141 36.98 -7.57 -19.87
CA LEU A 141 36.22 -8.39 -18.92
C LEU A 141 36.34 -9.89 -19.21
N LYS A 142 36.25 -10.31 -20.48
CA LYS A 142 36.51 -11.71 -20.87
C LYS A 142 37.94 -12.14 -20.55
N GLY A 143 38.93 -11.28 -20.79
CA GLY A 143 40.32 -11.52 -20.45
C GLY A 143 40.53 -11.67 -18.94
N LYS A 144 39.91 -10.80 -18.13
CA LYS A 144 39.97 -10.89 -16.66
C LYS A 144 39.26 -12.14 -16.13
N ILE A 145 38.12 -12.52 -16.69
CA ILE A 145 37.41 -13.77 -16.34
C ILE A 145 38.26 -15.00 -16.70
N ALA A 146 38.94 -14.98 -17.85
CA ALA A 146 39.86 -16.04 -18.25
C ALA A 146 41.08 -16.16 -17.31
N CYS A 147 41.62 -15.03 -16.81
CA CYS A 147 42.69 -15.05 -15.82
C CYS A 147 42.22 -15.60 -14.45
N CYS A 148 41.01 -15.25 -14.00
CA CYS A 148 40.47 -15.74 -12.72
C CYS A 148 40.07 -17.23 -12.73
N HIS A 149 39.84 -17.84 -13.90
CA HIS A 149 39.55 -19.28 -14.01
C HIS A 149 40.81 -20.16 -14.01
N VAL A 150 42.00 -19.57 -14.23
CA VAL A 150 43.30 -20.28 -14.21
C VAL A 150 43.91 -20.29 -12.81
N ASP A 151 43.57 -19.33 -11.94
CA ASP A 151 44.11 -19.26 -10.57
C ASP A 151 43.28 -20.01 -9.50
N SER A 152 42.07 -20.48 -9.81
CA SER A 152 41.24 -21.27 -8.87
C SER A 152 41.23 -22.78 -9.12
N PHE A 153 42.08 -23.29 -10.03
CA PHE A 153 42.21 -24.74 -10.29
C PHE A 153 43.53 -25.36 -9.77
N ASN A 154 44.36 -24.61 -9.03
CA ASN A 154 45.67 -25.10 -8.54
C ASN A 154 45.71 -25.44 -7.04
N MET A 155 44.58 -25.76 -6.40
CA MET A 155 44.58 -26.23 -5.00
C MET A 155 43.61 -27.35 -4.63
N LEU A 156 43.12 -28.16 -5.58
CA LEU A 156 42.37 -29.39 -5.24
C LEU A 156 42.61 -30.52 -6.27
N GLU A 157 43.79 -31.13 -6.27
CA GLU A 157 43.99 -32.60 -6.46
C GLU A 157 45.48 -32.98 -6.38
N GLN A 158 45.98 -33.18 -5.15
CA GLN A 158 46.89 -34.29 -4.87
C GLN A 158 46.27 -35.11 -3.75
N ASN A 159 45.37 -36.03 -4.13
CA ASN A 159 45.26 -37.34 -3.50
C ASN A 159 44.25 -38.19 -4.28
N LYS A 160 44.75 -38.91 -5.28
CA LYS A 160 44.13 -40.15 -5.74
C LYS A 160 45.19 -41.20 -6.06
N LYS A 161 45.32 -42.13 -5.12
CA LYS A 161 45.47 -43.58 -5.36
C LYS A 161 44.58 -44.21 -4.28
N GLU A 162 43.66 -45.12 -4.53
CA GLU A 162 43.46 -46.10 -5.60
C GLU A 162 42.03 -46.64 -5.47
N ASN A 163 41.51 -47.19 -6.57
CA ASN A 163 40.35 -48.11 -6.70
C ASN A 163 38.96 -47.54 -6.32
N GLY A 164 37.90 -47.63 -7.12
CA GLY A 164 37.60 -48.33 -8.36
C GLY A 164 36.08 -48.59 -8.37
N THR A 165 35.43 -48.50 -9.55
CA THR A 165 34.09 -49.06 -9.91
C THR A 165 32.87 -48.54 -9.11
N ASP A 166 31.65 -48.35 -9.62
CA ASP A 166 31.01 -48.39 -10.95
C ASP A 166 29.65 -47.68 -10.79
N ILE A 167 29.02 -47.39 -11.93
CA ILE A 167 27.83 -46.60 -12.24
C ILE A 167 26.50 -47.29 -11.79
N ARG A 168 25.45 -46.48 -11.53
CA ARG A 168 24.00 -46.61 -11.90
C ARG A 168 23.05 -46.29 -10.73
N VAL A 169 22.25 -45.22 -10.79
CA VAL A 169 20.98 -44.97 -11.54
C VAL A 169 19.73 -45.54 -10.84
N ASP A 170 18.85 -44.58 -10.50
CA ASP A 170 17.39 -44.56 -10.38
C ASP A 170 16.57 -45.47 -9.44
N ASN A 171 15.72 -44.74 -8.70
CA ASN A 171 14.24 -44.78 -8.68
C ASN A 171 13.46 -45.35 -7.50
N SER A 172 12.33 -44.66 -7.34
CA SER A 172 11.02 -45.08 -6.84
C SER A 172 10.73 -45.04 -5.33
N GLU A 173 9.84 -44.08 -5.02
CA GLU A 173 8.58 -44.23 -4.27
C GLU A 173 8.54 -45.17 -3.06
N THR A 174 8.04 -44.65 -1.93
CA THR A 174 6.77 -45.15 -1.38
C THR A 174 6.20 -44.22 -0.32
N ASP A 175 4.89 -44.06 -0.45
CA ASP A 175 3.91 -43.46 0.44
C ASP A 175 3.69 -44.32 1.70
N ILE A 176 2.86 -43.81 2.63
CA ILE A 176 1.99 -44.52 3.61
C ILE A 176 2.08 -43.99 5.07
N THR A 177 1.21 -42.99 5.32
CA THR A 177 0.13 -42.89 6.35
C THR A 177 0.35 -42.83 7.88
N THR A 178 -0.40 -41.87 8.47
CA THR A 178 -1.25 -41.90 9.71
C THR A 178 -0.57 -42.03 11.10
N GLU A 179 -0.96 -41.36 12.21
CA GLU A 179 -2.24 -40.81 12.71
C GLU A 179 -2.04 -39.58 13.65
N ASN A 180 -2.98 -38.62 13.55
CA ASN A 180 -3.80 -37.96 14.58
C ASN A 180 -3.30 -37.80 16.05
N ASN A 181 -3.23 -36.55 16.57
CA ASN A 181 -3.89 -36.15 17.85
C ASN A 181 -3.90 -34.62 18.12
N GLY A 182 -5.11 -34.07 18.26
CA GLY A 182 -5.56 -33.20 19.37
C GLY A 182 -4.79 -31.95 19.83
N ASN A 183 -5.53 -30.83 19.75
CA ASN A 183 -5.55 -29.69 20.70
C ASN A 183 -4.51 -28.58 20.49
N SER A 184 -4.97 -27.38 20.12
CA SER A 184 -4.23 -26.12 20.35
C SER A 184 -5.21 -24.95 20.49
N THR A 185 -5.55 -24.71 21.74
CA THR A 185 -5.61 -23.42 22.44
C THR A 185 -5.46 -22.15 21.61
N GLU A 186 -6.47 -21.28 21.81
CA GLU A 186 -6.42 -19.83 21.68
C GLU A 186 -5.08 -19.27 22.16
N LYS A 187 -4.44 -18.45 21.32
CA LYS A 187 -3.30 -17.61 21.70
C LYS A 187 -3.68 -16.16 21.46
N GLU A 188 -4.11 -15.53 22.55
CA GLU A 188 -3.89 -14.11 22.79
C GLU A 188 -2.42 -13.79 22.52
N GLN A 189 -2.15 -12.83 21.62
CA GLN A 189 -0.86 -12.17 21.54
C GLN A 189 -1.04 -10.73 21.98
N THR A 190 -0.85 -10.55 23.29
CA THR A 190 -0.49 -9.28 23.92
C THR A 190 0.94 -8.90 23.51
N LYS A 191 1.07 -7.82 22.74
CA LYS A 191 2.26 -6.93 22.70
C LYS A 191 1.66 -5.53 22.92
N GLY A 192 1.85 -4.87 24.06
CA GLY A 192 3.14 -4.42 24.58
C GLY A 192 3.34 -2.96 24.17
N TYR A 193 2.44 -2.08 24.60
CA TYR A 193 2.58 -0.63 24.42
C TYR A 193 3.71 -0.12 25.31
N CYS A 194 4.67 0.58 24.71
CA CYS A 194 5.68 1.33 25.44
C CYS A 194 5.16 2.76 25.59
N ALA A 195 4.97 3.18 26.84
CA ALA A 195 4.68 4.57 27.17
C ALA A 195 5.90 5.45 26.85
N ILE A 196 5.69 6.55 26.14
CA ILE A 196 6.66 7.65 26.06
C ILE A 196 5.97 8.92 26.55
N GLU A 197 6.36 9.34 27.75
CA GLU A 197 6.14 10.70 28.24
C GLU A 197 7.00 11.69 27.45
N SER A 198 6.43 12.86 27.20
CA SER A 198 7.00 13.94 26.43
C SER A 198 8.13 14.65 27.19
N GLU A 199 9.32 14.77 26.59
CA GLU A 199 10.19 15.95 26.79
C GLU A 199 10.88 16.31 25.47
N VAL A 200 10.85 17.61 25.16
CA VAL A 200 11.38 18.22 23.95
C VAL A 200 12.88 18.43 24.15
N ASP A 201 13.73 17.81 23.33
CA ASP A 201 15.08 18.32 23.09
C ASP A 201 15.56 17.95 21.67
N ASP A 202 15.83 19.01 20.90
CA ASP A 202 16.36 19.01 19.54
C ASP A 202 17.82 18.55 19.54
N LYS A 203 18.09 17.31 19.13
CA LYS A 203 19.31 16.89 18.41
C LYS A 203 19.06 15.68 17.51
N GLY A 204 19.21 15.90 16.21
CA GLY A 204 19.09 14.88 15.18
C GLY A 204 19.97 13.65 15.42
N SER A 205 19.30 12.49 15.38
CA SER A 205 19.83 11.22 14.90
C SER A 205 18.68 10.55 14.17
N SER A 206 18.72 10.61 12.84
CA SER A 206 17.77 9.96 11.94
C SER A 206 18.02 8.45 11.95
N ASP A 207 17.40 7.79 12.92
CA ASP A 207 17.06 6.35 12.89
C ASP A 207 15.63 6.26 13.43
N VAL A 208 14.71 6.98 12.78
CA VAL A 208 13.28 6.68 12.91
C VAL A 208 13.07 5.37 12.17
N ASP A 209 12.77 4.30 12.89
CA ASP A 209 12.26 3.07 12.32
C ASP A 209 11.26 3.44 11.21
N ASP A 210 11.45 2.91 10.00
CA ASP A 210 10.54 3.15 8.89
C ASP A 210 9.13 2.76 9.34
N VAL A 211 8.33 3.76 9.74
CA VAL A 211 6.94 3.53 10.14
C VAL A 211 6.25 3.07 8.87
N GLU A 212 5.87 1.80 8.82
CA GLU A 212 5.17 1.24 7.68
C GLU A 212 3.73 1.77 7.65
N TYR A 213 3.59 3.02 7.19
CA TYR A 213 2.34 3.78 7.18
C TYR A 213 1.21 3.03 6.49
N LEU A 214 1.50 2.30 5.41
CA LEU A 214 0.52 1.45 4.72
C LEU A 214 0.03 0.31 5.59
N GLN A 215 0.91 -0.38 6.32
CA GLN A 215 0.50 -1.45 7.21
C GLN A 215 -0.37 -0.89 8.35
N LEU A 216 0.06 0.20 8.99
CA LEU A 216 -0.70 0.79 10.09
C LEU A 216 -2.04 1.35 9.62
N ALA A 217 -2.10 1.89 8.40
CA ALA A 217 -3.35 2.32 7.77
C ALA A 217 -4.31 1.14 7.59
N TRP A 218 -3.84 0.03 7.03
CA TRP A 218 -4.64 -1.18 6.84
C TRP A 218 -5.17 -1.71 8.18
N GLU A 219 -4.32 -1.84 9.21
CA GLU A 219 -4.73 -2.33 10.53
C GLU A 219 -5.86 -1.49 11.13
N ASN A 220 -5.77 -0.17 11.05
CA ASN A 220 -6.80 0.73 11.58
C ASN A 220 -8.10 0.67 10.76
N LEU A 221 -8.00 0.62 9.43
CA LEU A 221 -9.17 0.48 8.56
C LEU A 221 -9.87 -0.87 8.73
N GLU A 222 -9.13 -1.93 9.07
CA GLU A 222 -9.68 -3.25 9.40
C GLU A 222 -10.48 -3.25 10.71
N VAL A 223 -10.05 -2.48 11.71
CA VAL A 223 -10.87 -2.22 12.91
C VAL A 223 -12.19 -1.56 12.50
N ALA A 224 -12.13 -0.51 11.67
CA ALA A 224 -13.32 0.19 11.20
C ALA A 224 -14.25 -0.73 10.40
N ARG A 225 -13.71 -1.61 9.53
CA ARG A 225 -14.47 -2.62 8.77
C ARG A 225 -15.17 -3.59 9.71
N THR A 226 -14.44 -4.10 10.69
CA THR A 226 -14.97 -5.06 11.67
C THR A 226 -16.10 -4.46 12.50
N ILE A 227 -16.02 -3.18 12.85
CA ILE A 227 -17.12 -2.48 13.52
C ILE A 227 -18.32 -2.36 12.57
N CYS A 228 -18.11 -1.93 11.32
CA CYS A 228 -19.18 -1.88 10.32
C CYS A 228 -19.90 -3.22 10.15
N ASP A 229 -19.16 -4.33 10.06
CA ASP A 229 -19.73 -5.68 9.89
C ASP A 229 -20.68 -6.08 11.02
N LYS A 230 -20.41 -5.61 12.25
CA LYS A 230 -21.26 -5.87 13.42
C LYS A 230 -22.54 -5.04 13.46
N HIS A 231 -22.60 -3.96 12.68
CA HIS A 231 -23.67 -2.96 12.75
C HIS A 231 -24.39 -2.75 11.40
N LEU A 232 -24.26 -3.67 10.43
CA LEU A 232 -24.82 -3.49 9.07
C LEU A 232 -26.34 -3.32 9.01
N GLU A 233 -27.07 -3.80 10.01
CA GLU A 233 -28.54 -3.68 10.07
C GLU A 233 -28.99 -2.33 10.67
N GLU A 234 -28.07 -1.55 11.23
CA GLU A 234 -28.34 -0.21 11.74
C GLU A 234 -28.25 0.85 10.64
N GLU A 235 -29.06 1.91 10.77
CA GLU A 235 -29.11 3.00 9.80
C GLU A 235 -27.74 3.70 9.63
N GLY A 236 -27.34 3.94 8.39
CA GLY A 236 -26.11 4.66 8.04
C GLY A 236 -24.82 3.82 8.07
N TRP A 237 -24.85 2.59 8.59
CA TRP A 237 -23.65 1.75 8.69
C TRP A 237 -23.25 1.08 7.38
N LYS A 238 -24.20 0.83 6.48
CA LYS A 238 -23.89 0.33 5.14
C LYS A 238 -23.10 1.38 4.36
N GLU A 239 -23.46 2.65 4.48
CA GLU A 239 -22.75 3.78 3.87
C GLU A 239 -21.34 3.95 4.45
N LYS A 240 -21.19 3.82 5.77
CA LYS A 240 -19.87 3.81 6.42
C LYS A 240 -19.02 2.65 5.93
N LYS A 241 -19.59 1.45 5.76
CA LYS A 241 -18.87 0.30 5.23
C LYS A 241 -18.42 0.52 3.78
N VAL A 242 -19.24 1.17 2.95
CA VAL A 242 -18.84 1.57 1.58
C VAL A 242 -17.61 2.47 1.62
N GLU A 243 -17.57 3.46 2.52
CA GLU A 243 -16.40 4.33 2.69
C GLU A 243 -15.15 3.54 3.11
N VAL A 244 -15.27 2.70 4.15
CA VAL A 244 -14.16 1.87 4.64
C VAL A 244 -13.61 0.93 3.56
N LEU A 245 -14.48 0.30 2.76
CA LEU A 245 -14.05 -0.60 1.68
C LEU A 245 -13.29 0.14 0.58
N LEU A 246 -13.67 1.39 0.27
CA LEU A 246 -12.91 2.22 -0.67
C LEU A 246 -11.55 2.59 -0.10
N ASP A 247 -11.47 2.98 1.17
CA ASP A 247 -10.21 3.32 1.82
C ASP A 247 -9.28 2.09 1.93
N LEU A 248 -9.81 0.89 2.21
CA LEU A 248 -9.04 -0.38 2.19
C LEU A 248 -8.55 -0.77 0.79
N ALA A 249 -9.39 -0.56 -0.22
CA ALA A 249 -9.01 -0.81 -1.60
C ALA A 249 -7.90 0.13 -2.09
N ASP A 250 -7.96 1.40 -1.70
CA ASP A 250 -6.90 2.37 -1.93
C ASP A 250 -5.61 1.94 -1.22
N CYS A 251 -5.68 1.56 0.05
CA CYS A 251 -4.53 1.05 0.81
C CYS A 251 -3.90 -0.19 0.14
N SER A 252 -4.73 -1.13 -0.32
CA SER A 252 -4.26 -2.33 -1.03
C SER A 252 -3.70 -2.01 -2.42
N THR A 253 -4.22 -0.97 -3.08
CA THR A 253 -3.71 -0.51 -4.39
C THR A 253 -2.33 0.13 -4.22
N ASP A 254 -2.15 0.95 -3.20
CA ASP A 254 -0.88 1.61 -2.90
C ASP A 254 0.19 0.60 -2.43
N ALA A 255 -0.24 -0.46 -1.74
CA ALA A 255 0.61 -1.62 -1.41
C ALA A 255 0.84 -2.60 -2.61
N GLU A 256 0.43 -2.24 -3.83
CA GLU A 256 0.47 -3.07 -5.05
C GLU A 256 -0.23 -4.44 -4.95
N ASN A 257 -1.08 -4.64 -3.94
CA ASN A 257 -1.91 -5.82 -3.78
C ASN A 257 -3.23 -5.67 -4.54
N TYR A 258 -3.14 -5.63 -5.86
CA TYR A 258 -4.27 -5.36 -6.74
C TYR A 258 -5.41 -6.38 -6.63
N LYS A 259 -5.12 -7.63 -6.26
CA LYS A 259 -6.15 -8.66 -6.10
C LYS A 259 -7.06 -8.33 -4.91
N GLN A 260 -6.47 -8.04 -3.75
CA GLN A 260 -7.23 -7.64 -2.57
C GLN A 260 -8.01 -6.34 -2.82
N ALA A 261 -7.36 -5.36 -3.46
CA ALA A 261 -8.02 -4.11 -3.83
C ALA A 261 -9.27 -4.34 -4.70
N ILE A 262 -9.19 -5.23 -5.70
CA ILE A 262 -10.33 -5.56 -6.56
C ILE A 262 -11.44 -6.26 -5.77
N ASP A 263 -11.10 -7.19 -4.87
CA ASP A 263 -12.08 -7.91 -4.04
C ASP A 263 -12.84 -6.94 -3.11
N ASP A 264 -12.13 -5.98 -2.50
CA ASP A 264 -12.75 -4.94 -1.66
C ASP A 264 -13.63 -3.97 -2.47
N ILE A 265 -13.21 -3.60 -3.70
CA ILE A 265 -14.03 -2.76 -4.58
C ILE A 265 -15.28 -3.51 -5.07
N ASP A 266 -15.19 -4.81 -5.34
CA ASP A 266 -16.36 -5.61 -5.73
C ASP A 266 -17.37 -5.72 -4.58
N ALA A 267 -16.91 -5.91 -3.35
CA ALA A 267 -17.76 -5.83 -2.17
C ALA A 267 -18.39 -4.43 -2.02
N CYS A 268 -17.63 -3.37 -2.30
CA CYS A 268 -18.11 -1.99 -2.28
C CYS A 268 -19.20 -1.73 -3.33
N ILE A 269 -19.02 -2.21 -4.58
CA ILE A 269 -20.01 -2.09 -5.66
C ILE A 269 -21.32 -2.76 -5.23
N LEU A 270 -21.26 -4.03 -4.80
CA LEU A 270 -22.46 -4.78 -4.38
C LEU A 270 -23.21 -4.06 -3.25
N LEU A 271 -22.48 -3.55 -2.26
CA LEU A 271 -23.09 -2.84 -1.15
C LEU A 271 -23.69 -1.50 -1.61
N THR A 272 -22.98 -0.74 -2.44
CA THR A 272 -23.44 0.54 -2.97
C THR A 272 -24.70 0.39 -3.84
N GLU A 273 -24.75 -0.64 -4.70
CA GLU A 273 -25.93 -0.97 -5.49
C GLU A 273 -27.12 -1.35 -4.61
N SER A 274 -26.89 -2.06 -3.51
CA SER A 274 -27.96 -2.43 -2.57
C SER A 274 -28.58 -1.23 -1.85
N ILE A 275 -27.80 -0.16 -1.61
CA ILE A 275 -28.27 1.04 -0.90
C ILE A 275 -28.92 2.03 -1.88
N PHE A 276 -28.29 2.27 -3.04
CA PHE A 276 -28.64 3.38 -3.92
C PHE A 276 -29.23 2.97 -5.27
N GLY A 277 -29.23 1.66 -5.58
CA GLY A 277 -29.57 1.11 -6.88
C GLY A 277 -28.42 1.19 -7.88
N GLU A 278 -28.55 0.47 -9.00
CA GLU A 278 -27.51 0.30 -10.02
C GLU A 278 -27.13 1.62 -10.75
N VAL A 279 -28.06 2.55 -10.87
CA VAL A 279 -27.87 3.82 -11.62
C VAL A 279 -27.61 4.96 -10.65
N ASP A 280 -26.50 4.90 -9.92
CA ASP A 280 -26.05 5.93 -9.01
C ASP A 280 -24.60 6.39 -9.26
N ARG A 281 -24.29 7.64 -8.89
CA ARG A 281 -22.96 8.23 -9.10
C ARG A 281 -21.91 7.50 -8.26
N ARG A 282 -22.27 7.01 -7.07
CA ARG A 282 -21.38 6.26 -6.18
C ARG A 282 -21.03 4.90 -6.76
N VAL A 283 -22.00 4.22 -7.40
CA VAL A 283 -21.73 2.96 -8.12
C VAL A 283 -20.76 3.23 -9.27
N ALA A 284 -21.00 4.29 -10.07
CA ALA A 284 -20.07 4.68 -11.13
C ALA A 284 -18.66 5.02 -10.62
N GLN A 285 -18.55 5.67 -9.46
CA GLN A 285 -17.27 5.97 -8.81
C GLN A 285 -16.53 4.68 -8.43
N ALA A 286 -17.22 3.70 -7.82
CA ALA A 286 -16.60 2.42 -7.46
C ALA A 286 -16.09 1.67 -8.70
N TYR A 287 -16.87 1.62 -9.79
CA TYR A 287 -16.38 1.10 -11.07
C TYR A 287 -15.17 1.88 -11.61
N PHE A 288 -15.16 3.20 -11.51
CA PHE A 288 -14.01 4.00 -11.95
C PHE A 288 -12.75 3.67 -11.15
N VAL A 289 -12.85 3.52 -9.83
CA VAL A 289 -11.74 3.09 -8.96
C VAL A 289 -11.26 1.70 -9.37
N LYS A 290 -12.17 0.72 -9.57
CA LYS A 290 -11.81 -0.62 -10.07
C LYS A 290 -11.06 -0.57 -11.41
N GLY A 291 -11.48 0.32 -12.32
CA GLY A 291 -10.82 0.52 -13.61
C GLY A 291 -9.38 1.03 -13.46
N ARG A 292 -9.15 1.96 -12.52
CA ARG A 292 -7.81 2.43 -12.16
C ARG A 292 -6.95 1.30 -11.58
N THR A 293 -7.49 0.51 -10.67
CA THR A 293 -6.77 -0.64 -10.07
C THR A 293 -6.37 -1.67 -11.14
N HIS A 294 -7.27 -2.02 -12.07
CA HIS A 294 -6.90 -2.89 -13.21
C HIS A 294 -5.81 -2.28 -14.11
N ASN A 295 -5.85 -0.96 -14.32
CA ASN A 295 -4.84 -0.27 -15.13
C ASN A 295 -3.45 -0.36 -14.48
N LEU A 296 -3.35 -0.12 -13.17
CA LEU A 296 -2.12 -0.28 -12.38
C LEU A 296 -1.62 -1.73 -12.39
N ALA A 297 -2.55 -2.69 -12.31
CA ALA A 297 -2.28 -4.12 -12.47
C ALA A 297 -1.89 -4.54 -13.91
N LYS A 298 -1.82 -3.59 -14.87
CA LYS A 298 -1.53 -3.81 -16.30
C LYS A 298 -2.55 -4.71 -17.02
N ASP A 299 -3.74 -4.87 -16.44
CA ASP A 299 -4.88 -5.57 -17.04
C ASP A 299 -5.75 -4.58 -17.83
N PHE A 300 -5.21 -4.12 -18.96
CA PHE A 300 -5.86 -3.11 -19.80
C PHE A 300 -7.20 -3.58 -20.37
N GLY A 301 -7.36 -4.90 -20.58
CA GLY A 301 -8.57 -5.49 -21.11
C GLY A 301 -9.75 -5.33 -20.15
N ASN A 302 -9.56 -5.65 -18.87
CA ASN A 302 -10.60 -5.45 -17.86
C ASN A 302 -10.74 -3.98 -17.46
N ALA A 303 -9.65 -3.21 -17.41
CA ALA A 303 -9.72 -1.77 -17.17
C ALA A 303 -10.66 -1.07 -18.16
N ALA A 304 -10.53 -1.33 -19.46
CA ALA A 304 -11.38 -0.73 -20.49
C ALA A 304 -12.87 -1.10 -20.31
N LYS A 305 -13.18 -2.37 -20.01
CA LYS A 305 -14.56 -2.81 -19.75
C LYS A 305 -15.17 -2.11 -18.54
N VAL A 306 -14.41 -2.03 -17.45
CA VAL A 306 -14.84 -1.47 -16.17
C VAL A 306 -15.04 0.05 -16.28
N PHE A 307 -14.14 0.77 -16.97
CA PHE A 307 -14.36 2.18 -17.29
C PHE A 307 -15.59 2.40 -18.18
N GLY A 308 -15.81 1.51 -19.16
CA GLY A 308 -17.02 1.50 -19.97
C GLY A 308 -18.28 1.40 -19.12
N LYS A 309 -18.30 0.50 -18.13
CA LYS A 309 -19.43 0.35 -17.21
C LYS A 309 -19.68 1.59 -16.36
N SER A 310 -18.62 2.21 -15.83
CA SER A 310 -18.72 3.50 -15.11
C SER A 310 -19.35 4.59 -15.98
N LYS A 311 -18.91 4.70 -17.24
CA LYS A 311 -19.46 5.64 -18.22
C LYS A 311 -20.95 5.38 -18.50
N GLU A 312 -21.33 4.13 -18.76
CA GLU A 312 -22.72 3.73 -19.02
C GLU A 312 -23.65 4.15 -17.87
N ILE A 313 -23.23 3.95 -16.63
CA ILE A 313 -24.00 4.33 -15.44
C ILE A 313 -24.20 5.85 -15.37
N LEU A 314 -23.15 6.63 -15.64
CA LEU A 314 -23.23 8.10 -15.66
C LEU A 314 -24.13 8.62 -16.79
N GLU A 315 -24.03 8.06 -17.99
CA GLU A 315 -24.89 8.40 -19.12
C GLU A 315 -26.37 8.07 -18.83
N ALA A 316 -26.64 6.88 -18.28
CA ALA A 316 -27.99 6.49 -17.87
C ALA A 316 -28.56 7.41 -16.78
N LYS A 317 -27.73 7.87 -15.84
CA LYS A 317 -28.15 8.81 -14.80
C LYS A 317 -28.50 10.19 -15.38
N LEU A 318 -27.71 10.69 -16.32
CA LEU A 318 -28.00 11.96 -17.02
C LEU A 318 -29.28 11.89 -17.83
N GLY A 319 -29.53 10.79 -18.55
CA GLY A 319 -30.76 10.57 -19.32
C GLY A 319 -32.02 10.66 -18.44
N LYS A 320 -32.02 10.00 -17.27
CA LYS A 320 -33.13 10.06 -16.30
C LYS A 320 -33.40 11.48 -15.78
N CYS A 321 -32.38 12.33 -15.67
CA CYS A 321 -32.55 13.72 -15.24
C CYS A 321 -33.18 14.61 -16.33
N CYS A 322 -32.99 14.28 -17.61
CA CYS A 322 -33.52 15.05 -18.74
C CYS A 322 -34.99 14.72 -19.05
N ASP A 323 -35.45 13.50 -18.78
CA ASP A 323 -36.82 13.04 -19.10
C ASP A 323 -37.86 13.38 -18.02
N GLY A 324 -37.44 13.96 -16.89
CA GLY A 324 -38.29 14.32 -15.75
C GLY A 324 -38.68 15.79 -15.64
N GLY A 325 -38.48 16.59 -16.70
CA GLY A 325 -38.78 18.03 -16.78
C GLY A 325 -40.13 18.36 -17.41
#